data_AF-A0A950ZW88-F1
#
_entry.id   AF-A0A950ZW88-F1
#
_cell.length_a   1.000
_cell.length_b   1.000
_cell.length_c   1.000
_cell.angle_alpha   90.00
_cell.angle_beta   90.00
_cell.angle_gamma   90.00
#
_symmetry.space_group_name_H-M   'P 1'
#
loop_
_entity.id
_entity.type
_entity.pdbx_description
1 polymer ?
#
loop_
_entity_poly.entity_id
_entity_poly.type
_entity_poly.pdbx_seq_one_letter_code
_entity_poly.pdbx_strand_id
1 'polypeptide(L)'
;FSNYYLPLSSKVQEGLAYADAKKMGAVLGWGQFLTYVVNFVIVAFVLFLVIQSMNRMKSRLAPAPSAAKAPPAEIVLLTEIRDLLKERR
;
A
#
# COMPACT_ATOMS: atom_id res chain seq x y z
N PHE A 1 -18.43 -16.63 -8.07
CA PHE A 1 -18.62 -15.32 -8.74
C PHE A 1 -18.37 -15.33 -10.24
N SER A 2 -17.62 -16.29 -10.79
CA SER A 2 -17.19 -16.29 -12.20
C SER A 2 -18.29 -16.47 -13.26
N ASN A 3 -19.52 -16.85 -12.87
CA ASN A 3 -20.67 -16.99 -13.77
C ASN A 3 -21.65 -15.81 -13.74
N TYR A 4 -21.30 -14.69 -13.07
CA TYR A 4 -22.08 -13.46 -13.18
C TYR A 4 -21.68 -12.69 -14.43
N TYR A 5 -22.57 -12.69 -15.42
CA TYR A 5 -22.39 -11.98 -16.65
C TYR A 5 -23.72 -11.45 -17.17
N LEU A 6 -23.69 -10.30 -17.85
CA LEU A 6 -24.86 -9.74 -18.52
C LEU A 6 -24.76 -10.08 -20.03
N PRO A 7 -25.68 -10.88 -20.58
CA PRO A 7 -25.72 -11.14 -22.02
C PRO A 7 -26.20 -9.89 -22.75
N LEU A 8 -25.41 -9.38 -23.70
CA LEU A 8 -25.76 -8.21 -24.52
C LEU A 8 -26.38 -8.59 -25.87
N SER A 9 -26.61 -9.89 -26.09
CA SER A 9 -27.13 -10.44 -27.35
C SER A 9 -28.22 -11.47 -27.06
N SER A 10 -29.33 -11.38 -27.79
CA SER A 10 -30.48 -12.29 -27.70
C SER A 10 -30.17 -13.75 -28.09
N LYS A 11 -28.96 -14.02 -28.61
CA LYS A 11 -28.47 -15.38 -28.90
C LYS A 11 -27.85 -16.09 -27.70
N VAL A 12 -27.62 -15.39 -26.58
CA VAL A 12 -26.99 -15.97 -25.39
C VAL A 12 -28.09 -16.39 -24.42
N GLN A 13 -28.30 -17.70 -24.30
CA GLN A 13 -29.29 -18.28 -23.39
C GLN A 13 -28.79 -18.21 -21.94
N GLU A 14 -29.65 -17.73 -21.03
CA GLU A 14 -29.33 -17.64 -19.61
C GLU A 14 -29.10 -19.04 -19.01
N GLY A 15 -28.02 -19.21 -18.25
CA GLY A 15 -27.67 -20.48 -17.58
C GLY A 15 -26.49 -21.26 -18.15
N LEU A 16 -25.88 -20.81 -19.26
CA LEU A 16 -24.64 -21.41 -19.78
C LEU A 16 -23.41 -20.98 -18.96
N ALA A 17 -22.34 -21.78 -18.99
CA ALA A 17 -21.08 -21.37 -18.40
C ALA A 17 -20.56 -20.12 -19.13
N TYR A 18 -19.98 -19.16 -18.39
CA TYR A 18 -19.46 -17.90 -18.97
C TYR A 18 -18.53 -18.10 -20.18
N ALA A 19 -17.76 -19.19 -20.20
CA ALA A 19 -16.87 -19.57 -21.30
C ALA A 19 -17.61 -19.92 -22.60
N ASP A 20 -18.81 -20.48 -22.52
CA ASP A 20 -19.62 -20.86 -23.68
C ASP A 20 -20.56 -19.72 -24.09
N ALA A 21 -21.06 -18.94 -23.13
CA ALA A 21 -21.80 -17.71 -23.39
C ALA A 21 -20.97 -16.68 -24.18
N LYS A 22 -19.68 -16.51 -23.84
CA LYS A 22 -18.74 -15.63 -24.55
C LYS A 22 -18.49 -16.04 -26.01
N LYS A 23 -18.65 -17.33 -26.35
CA LYS A 23 -18.48 -17.83 -27.72
C LYS A 23 -19.72 -17.56 -28.59
N MET A 24 -20.91 -17.50 -27.97
CA MET A 24 -22.18 -17.32 -28.69
C MET A 24 -22.56 -15.85 -28.89
N GLY A 25 -21.90 -14.92 -28.21
CA GLY A 25 -22.10 -13.48 -28.39
C GLY A 25 -21.27 -12.63 -27.44
N ALA A 26 -21.39 -11.30 -27.58
CA ALA A 26 -20.76 -10.36 -26.66
C ALA A 26 -21.40 -10.48 -25.27
N VAL A 27 -20.57 -10.78 -24.27
CA VAL A 27 -20.98 -10.98 -22.88
C VAL A 27 -20.09 -10.15 -21.97
N LEU A 28 -20.69 -9.34 -21.10
CA LEU A 28 -19.97 -8.59 -20.07
C LEU A 28 -19.89 -9.42 -18.79
N GLY A 29 -18.76 -10.10 -18.58
CA GLY A 29 -18.46 -10.82 -17.35
C GLY A 29 -17.77 -9.95 -16.31
N TRP A 30 -18.55 -9.37 -15.39
CA TRP A 30 -18.01 -8.61 -14.27
C TRP A 30 -17.69 -9.50 -13.06
N GLY A 31 -18.25 -10.71 -13.02
CA GLY A 31 -18.06 -11.65 -11.92
C GLY A 31 -16.60 -12.00 -11.65
N GLN A 32 -15.78 -12.16 -12.71
CA GLN A 32 -14.36 -12.47 -12.52
C GLN A 32 -13.51 -11.22 -12.22
N PHE A 33 -13.88 -10.07 -12.77
CA PHE A 33 -13.27 -8.80 -12.39
C PHE A 33 -13.43 -8.53 -10.89
N LEU A 34 -14.63 -8.75 -10.35
CA LEU A 34 -14.89 -8.60 -8.92
C LEU A 34 -14.03 -9.54 -8.08
N THR A 35 -13.86 -10.81 -8.48
CA THR A 35 -12.95 -11.74 -7.80
C THR A 35 -11.51 -11.20 -7.75
N TYR A 36 -11.01 -10.63 -8.85
CA TYR A 36 -9.67 -10.04 -8.87
C TYR A 36 -9.55 -8.80 -8.00
N VAL A 37 -10.57 -7.93 -8.01
CA VAL A 37 -10.62 -6.74 -7.12
C VAL A 37 -10.61 -7.18 -5.65
N VAL A 38 -11.43 -8.16 -5.28
CA VAL A 38 -11.49 -8.68 -3.91
C VAL A 38 -10.14 -9.29 -3.50
N ASN A 39 -9.51 -10.10 -4.36
CA ASN A 39 -8.19 -10.65 -4.08
C ASN A 39 -7.13 -9.55 -3.91
N PHE A 40 -7.14 -8.53 -4.75
CA PHE A 40 -6.21 -7.40 -4.64
C PHE A 40 -6.39 -6.65 -3.32
N VAL A 41 -7.64 -6.37 -2.93
CA VAL A 41 -7.96 -5.71 -1.65
C VAL A 41 -7.51 -6.55 -0.46
N ILE A 42 -7.73 -7.87 -0.49
CA ILE A 42 -7.27 -8.77 0.60
C ILE A 42 -5.76 -8.73 0.73
N VAL A 43 -5.01 -8.90 -0.38
CA VAL A 43 -3.54 -8.89 -0.36
C VAL A 43 -3.01 -7.53 0.10
N ALA A 44 -3.59 -6.43 -0.40
CA ALA A 44 -3.23 -5.08 0.03
C ALA A 44 -3.50 -4.87 1.52
N PHE A 45 -4.62 -5.37 2.04
CA PHE A 45 -4.96 -5.30 3.46
C PHE A 45 -4.00 -6.10 4.34
N VAL A 46 -3.62 -7.31 3.92
CA VAL A 46 -2.63 -8.13 4.62
C VAL A 46 -1.26 -7.43 4.65
N LEU A 47 -0.79 -6.91 3.51
CA LEU A 47 0.47 -6.15 3.45
C LEU A 47 0.40 -4.88 4.31
N PHE A 48 -0.74 -4.20 4.32
CA PHE A 48 -0.96 -3.03 5.18
C PHE A 48 -0.82 -3.39 6.67
N LEU A 49 -1.46 -4.48 7.12
CA LEU A 49 -1.34 -4.93 8.51
C LEU A 49 0.10 -5.34 8.87
N VAL A 50 0.81 -6.01 7.96
CA VAL A 50 2.22 -6.36 8.15
C VAL A 50 3.07 -5.10 8.32
N ILE A 51 2.97 -4.14 7.39
CA ILE A 51 3.73 -2.88 7.45
C ILE A 51 3.35 -2.07 8.70
N GLN A 52 2.06 -2.01 9.04
CA GLN A 52 1.58 -1.32 10.23
C GLN A 52 2.11 -1.98 11.52
N SER A 53 2.11 -3.31 11.59
CA SER A 53 2.65 -4.06 12.74
C SER A 53 4.16 -3.84 12.89
N MET A 54 4.90 -3.87 11.78
CA MET A 54 6.33 -3.61 11.75
C MET A 54 6.63 -2.17 12.17
N ASN A 55 5.88 -1.18 11.69
CA ASN A 55 6.07 0.22 12.07
C ASN A 55 5.72 0.46 13.56
N ARG A 56 4.67 -0.20 14.06
CA ARG A 56 4.29 -0.14 15.49
C ARG A 56 5.35 -0.79 16.39
N MET A 57 5.96 -1.89 15.97
CA MET A 57 7.03 -2.55 16.71
C MET A 57 8.32 -1.72 16.67
N LYS A 58 8.69 -1.16 15.51
CA LYS A 58 9.80 -0.21 15.38
C LYS A 58 9.57 1.05 16.22
N SER A 59 8.34 1.53 16.34
CA SER A 59 8.01 2.68 17.20
C SER A 59 8.07 2.36 18.71
N ARG A 60 7.87 1.10 19.12
CA ARG A 60 7.97 0.67 20.53
C ARG A 60 9.39 0.27 20.92
N LEU A 61 10.21 -0.15 19.94
CA LEU A 61 11.62 -0.47 20.10
C LEU A 61 12.56 0.67 19.71
N ALA A 62 12.03 1.75 19.10
CA ALA A 62 12.75 3.01 19.01
C ALA A 62 12.96 3.47 20.46
N PRO A 63 14.23 3.51 20.93
CA PRO A 63 14.52 4.18 22.19
C PRO A 63 13.94 5.60 22.09
N ALA A 64 13.46 6.12 23.23
CA ALA A 64 13.18 7.54 23.43
C ALA A 64 14.07 8.40 22.53
N PRO A 65 13.49 9.38 21.80
CA PRO A 65 14.04 9.99 20.59
C PRO A 65 15.55 9.92 20.64
N SER A 66 16.11 8.92 19.92
CA SER A 66 17.54 8.59 19.85
C SER A 66 18.31 9.83 20.23
N ALA A 67 18.85 9.85 21.45
CA ALA A 67 19.57 10.96 22.05
C ALA A 67 20.18 11.77 20.92
N ALA A 68 19.59 12.96 20.67
CA ALA A 68 19.75 13.75 19.45
C ALA A 68 21.15 13.51 18.91
N LYS A 69 21.25 12.78 17.79
CA LYS A 69 22.50 12.27 17.21
C LYS A 69 23.53 13.37 17.43
N ALA A 70 24.49 13.13 18.34
CA ALA A 70 25.34 14.21 18.83
C ALA A 70 25.85 14.97 17.61
N PRO A 71 25.69 16.31 17.55
CA PRO A 71 26.05 17.06 16.36
C PRO A 71 27.46 16.65 15.95
N PRO A 72 27.72 16.46 14.64
CA PRO A 72 29.06 16.12 14.19
C PRO A 72 30.07 17.10 14.79
N ALA A 73 31.27 16.60 15.14
CA ALA A 73 32.26 17.37 15.89
C ALA A 73 32.55 18.75 15.26
N GLU A 74 32.45 18.85 13.94
CA GLU A 74 32.57 20.11 13.20
C GLU A 74 31.47 21.13 13.58
N ILE A 75 30.21 20.72 13.72
CA ILE A 75 29.12 21.60 14.15
C ILE A 75 29.31 22.04 15.60
N VAL A 76 29.82 21.17 16.46
CA VAL A 76 30.15 21.53 17.86
C VAL A 76 31.26 22.58 17.88
N LEU A 77 32.35 22.34 17.14
CA LEU A 77 33.49 23.25 17.04
C LEU A 77 33.07 24.62 16.48
N LEU A 78 32.21 24.65 15.46
CA LEU A 78 31.67 25.88 14.88
C LEU A 78 30.78 26.64 15.87
N THR A 79 30.07 25.93 16.76
CA THR A 79 29.25 26.55 17.81
C THR A 79 30.14 27.20 18.87
N GLU A 80 31.20 26.51 19.30
CA GLU A 80 32.19 27.05 20.23
C GLU A 80 32.92 28.28 19.63
N ILE A 81 33.33 28.23 18.36
CA ILE A 81 33.97 29.38 17.68
C ILE A 81 33.02 30.58 17.60
N ARG A 82 31.73 30.36 17.31
CA ARG A 82 30.73 31.45 17.29
C ARG A 82 30.62 32.12 18.66
N ASP A 83 30.60 31.33 19.72
CA ASP A 83 30.44 31.85 21.08
C ASP A 83 31.71 32.63 21.52
N LEU A 84 32.90 32.11 21.21
CA LEU A 84 34.17 32.83 21.42
C LEU A 84 34.28 34.14 20.63
N LEU A 85 33.77 34.18 19.39
CA LEU A 85 33.73 35.41 18.60
C LEU A 85 32.72 36.43 19.13
N LYS A 86 31.61 35.98 19.71
CA LYS A 86 30.61 36.83 20.33
C LYS A 86 31.15 37.46 21.62
N GLU A 87 31.94 36.74 22.40
CA GLU A 87 32.61 37.27 23.60
C GLU A 87 33.74 38.27 23.27
N ARG A 88 34.36 38.15 22.10
CA ARG A 88 35.42 39.06 21.61
C ARG A 88 34.91 40.37 21.04
N ARG A 89 33.59 40.55 20.91
CA ARG A 89 32.94 41.72 20.31
C ARG A 89 32.25 42.58 21.36
#